data_AF-A0A845ACC6-F1
#
_entry.id   AF-A0A845ACC6-F1
#
_cell.length_a   1.000
_cell.length_b   1.000
_cell.length_c   1.000
_cell.angle_alpha   90.00
_cell.angle_beta   90.00
_cell.angle_gamma   90.00
#
_symmetry.space_group_name_H-M   'P 1'
#
loop_
_entity.id
_entity.type
_entity.pdbx_description
1 polymer ?
#
loop_
_entity_poly.entity_id
_entity_poly.type
_entity_poly.pdbx_seq_one_letter_code
_entity_poly.pdbx_strand_id
1 'polypeptide(L)' 'MSARASFKQADVSRALKAAQAAGLTPSGYRIDPATGAIEVQLGGTVNSASNSFDRLMGPR' A
#
# COMPACT_ATOMS: atom_id res chain seq x y z
N MET A 1 -26.27 10.96 -11.95
CA MET A 1 -25.32 10.88 -13.08
C MET A 1 -24.05 10.23 -12.56
N SER A 2 -23.66 9.08 -13.09
CA SER A 2 -22.40 8.41 -12.73
C SER A 2 -21.27 9.16 -13.42
N ALA A 3 -20.37 9.80 -12.66
CA ALA A 3 -19.25 10.54 -13.23
C ALA A 3 -18.34 9.56 -13.98
N ARG A 4 -17.97 9.90 -15.22
CA ARG A 4 -16.99 9.12 -15.98
C ARG A 4 -15.67 9.18 -15.22
N ALA A 5 -15.33 8.09 -14.54
CA ALA A 5 -14.11 8.05 -13.78
C ALA A 5 -12.92 8.19 -14.73
N SER A 6 -12.09 9.21 -14.55
CA SER A 6 -10.96 9.53 -15.43
C SER A 6 -9.74 8.65 -15.18
N PHE A 7 -9.83 7.71 -14.23
CA PHE A 7 -8.70 6.90 -13.79
C PHE A 7 -8.31 5.88 -14.86
N LYS A 8 -7.00 5.74 -15.07
CA LYS A 8 -6.40 4.61 -15.80
C LYS A 8 -5.89 3.59 -14.78
N GLN A 9 -5.86 2.31 -15.13
CA GLN A 9 -5.24 1.27 -14.27
C GLN A 9 -3.79 1.62 -13.83
N ALA A 10 -3.10 2.45 -14.62
CA ALA A 10 -1.78 2.99 -14.29
C ALA A 10 -1.77 3.84 -13.01
N ASP A 11 -2.87 4.54 -12.68
CA ASP A 11 -2.96 5.42 -11.52
C ASP A 11 -3.01 4.62 -10.22
N VAL A 12 -3.73 3.50 -10.21
CA VAL A 12 -3.75 2.54 -9.10
C VAL A 12 -2.34 1.97 -8.86
N SER A 13 -1.68 1.56 -9.94
CA SER A 13 -0.31 1.03 -9.86
C SER A 13 0.68 2.07 -9.32
N ARG A 14 0.50 3.35 -9.68
CA ARG A 14 1.31 4.46 -9.18
C ARG A 14 1.04 4.73 -7.70
N ALA A 15 -0.21 4.72 -7.26
CA ALA A 15 -0.59 4.92 -5.86
C ALA A 15 -0.01 3.82 -4.96
N LEU A 16 -0.10 2.55 -5.38
CA LEU A 16 0.48 1.43 -4.64
C LEU A 16 2.01 1.52 -4.53
N LYS A 17 2.70 1.89 -5.63
CA LYS A 17 4.16 2.10 -5.60
C LYS A 17 4.56 3.26 -4.70
N ALA A 18 3.79 4.35 -4.72
CA ALA A 18 4.04 5.49 -3.84
C ALA A 18 3.89 5.11 -2.35
N ALA A 19 2.87 4.30 -2.02
CA ALA A 19 2.69 3.78 -0.66
C ALA A 19 3.88 2.91 -0.21
N GLN A 20 4.37 2.02 -1.09
CA GLN A 20 5.58 1.23 -0.81
C GLN A 20 6.83 2.09 -0.66
N ALA A 21 7.01 3.09 -1.52
CA ALA A 21 8.14 4.04 -1.42
C ALA A 21 8.09 4.87 -0.14
N ALA A 22 6.89 5.11 0.41
CA ALA A 22 6.69 5.72 1.72
C ALA A 22 6.91 4.77 2.91
N GLY A 23 7.36 3.53 2.66
CA GLY A 23 7.61 2.53 3.70
C GLY A 23 6.35 1.86 4.24
N LEU A 24 5.20 2.02 3.55
CA LEU A 24 3.95 1.38 3.92
C LEU A 24 3.81 0.02 3.24
N THR A 25 3.05 -0.88 3.84
CA THR A 25 2.75 -2.20 3.29
C THR A 25 1.30 -2.23 2.78
N PRO A 26 1.04 -1.84 1.52
CA PRO A 26 -0.30 -1.91 0.97
C PRO A 26 -0.74 -3.37 0.78
N SER A 27 -1.92 -3.70 1.28
CA SER A 27 -2.56 -5.01 1.14
C SER A 27 -3.63 -5.04 0.04
N GLY A 28 -4.06 -3.87 -0.40
CA GLY A 28 -5.09 -3.74 -1.43
C GLY A 28 -5.37 -2.29 -1.80
N TYR A 29 -6.39 -2.09 -2.61
CA TYR A 29 -6.92 -0.78 -2.92
C TYR A 29 -8.43 -0.87 -3.13
N ARG A 30 -9.11 0.24 -2.87
CA ARG A 30 -10.52 0.43 -3.20
C ARG A 30 -10.66 1.70 -4.03
N ILE A 31 -11.66 1.71 -4.90
CA ILE A 31 -12.05 2.91 -5.63
C ILE A 31 -13.39 3.36 -5.05
N ASP A 32 -13.44 4.60 -4.58
CA ASP A 32 -14.71 5.21 -4.17
C ASP A 32 -15.55 5.48 -5.43
N PRO A 33 -16.73 4.84 -5.59
CA PRO A 33 -17.56 5.04 -6.76
C PRO A 33 -18.24 6.42 -6.80
N ALA A 34 -18.34 7.13 -5.68
CA ALA A 34 -18.95 8.46 -5.62
C ALA A 34 -17.97 9.57 -6.03
N THR A 35 -16.70 9.45 -5.64
CA THR A 35 -15.66 10.48 -5.87
C THR A 35 -14.62 10.09 -6.92
N GLY A 36 -14.47 8.81 -7.22
CA GLY A 36 -13.40 8.27 -8.07
C GLY A 36 -12.04 8.21 -7.38
N ALA A 37 -11.97 8.46 -6.07
CA ALA A 37 -10.71 8.42 -5.32
C ALA A 37 -10.15 7.00 -5.21
N ILE A 38 -8.82 6.89 -5.23
CA ILE A 38 -8.10 5.63 -4.98
C ILE A 38 -7.71 5.60 -3.51
N GLU A 39 -8.31 4.69 -2.76
CA GLU A 39 -7.99 4.42 -1.37
C GLU A 39 -7.03 3.23 -1.32
N VAL A 40 -5.79 3.47 -0.90
CA VAL A 40 -4.83 2.38 -0.68
C VAL A 40 -5.10 1.76 0.69
N GLN A 41 -5.44 0.47 0.69
CA GLN A 41 -5.62 -0.28 1.91
C GLN A 41 -4.26 -0.79 2.39
N LEU A 42 -3.95 -0.48 3.65
CA LEU A 42 -2.75 -0.95 4.32
C LEU A 42 -3.15 -2.16 5.16
N GLY A 43 -2.41 -3.25 5.03
CA GLY A 43 -2.68 -4.47 5.78
C GLY A 43 -1.38 -5.16 6.10
N GLY A 44 -1.19 -5.42 7.39
CA GLY A 44 0.04 -5.95 7.94
C GLY A 44 0.49 -5.07 9.09
N THR A 45 0.56 -5.68 10.27
CA THR A 45 1.38 -5.20 11.38
C THR A 45 2.72 -4.72 10.85
N VAL A 46 3.21 -3.60 11.36
CA VAL A 46 4.55 -3.06 11.12
C VAL A 46 5.50 -4.26 11.03
N ASN A 47 6.04 -4.51 9.84
CA ASN A 47 6.94 -5.63 9.65
C ASN A 47 8.25 -5.17 10.29
N SER A 48 8.35 -5.31 11.61
CA SER A 48 9.60 -5.15 12.35
C SER A 48 10.55 -6.11 11.68
N ALA A 49 11.40 -5.58 10.80
CA ALA A 49 12.34 -6.32 10.01
C ALA A 49 13.34 -6.98 10.97
N SER A 50 12.94 -8.12 11.53
CA SER A 50 13.82 -9.05 12.22
C SER A 50 14.62 -9.74 11.14
N ASN A 51 15.65 -9.02 10.69
CA ASN A 51 16.61 -9.53 9.72
C ASN A 51 17.20 -10.83 10.26
N SER A 52 17.52 -11.77 9.36
CA SER A 52 18.16 -13.05 9.72
C SER A 52 19.41 -12.87 10.58
N PHE A 53 20.06 -11.71 10.49
CA PHE A 53 21.19 -11.30 11.30
C PHE A 53 20.84 -11.11 12.79
N ASP A 54 19.72 -10.47 13.13
CA ASP A 54 19.26 -10.32 14.53
C ASP A 54 18.91 -11.67 15.16
N ARG A 55 18.44 -12.61 14.33
CA ARG A 55 18.16 -13.99 14.75
C ARG A 55 19.45 -14.77 15.05
N LEU A 56 20.55 -14.42 14.38
CA LEU A 56 21.88 -15.02 14.56
C LEU A 56 22.65 -14.39 15.73
N MET A 57 22.40 -13.11 16.01
CA MET A 57 23.08 -12.29 17.01
C MET A 57 22.29 -12.13 18.32
N GLY A 58 21.48 -13.12 18.70
CA GLY A 58 20.54 -13.06 19.84
C GLY A 58 21.08 -12.37 21.12
N PRO A 59 20.17 -11.82 21.96
CA PRO A 59 20.52 -10.84 22.99
C PRO A 59 21.56 -11.40 23.96
N ARG A 60 22.64 -10.64 24.13
CA ARG A 60 23.71 -10.93 25.08
C ARG A 60 23.24 -10.72 26.52
#